data_AF-A0A536RR65-F1
#
_entry.id   AF-A0A536RR65-F1
#
_cell.length_a   1.000
_cell.length_b   1.000
_cell.length_c   1.000
_cell.angle_alpha   90.00
_cell.angle_beta   90.00
_cell.angle_gamma   90.00
#
_symmetry.space_group_name_H-M   'P 1'
#
loop_
_entity.id
_entity.type
_entity.pdbx_description
1 polymer ?
#
loop_
_entity_poly.entity_id
_entity_poly.type
_entity_poly.pdbx_seq_one_letter_code
_entity_poly.pdbx_strand_id
1 'polypeptide(L)'
;MIKEVQVDPDGSLTRRWGTKADDVRVRRTMAALEANGMTVLRASDAATAKRIVLDLIPDASPVHQGASQTLDVLGITHEIEKSGRYAALRPRIWSMDRETEANEIRRVGAAPDVMLGSVHAVTETGSLLAASMSGSQLGPYVSGAGRVILVVGTQKIVRDIEEGLLRINEYAYRLEDARAQAAYGIRSAVNKIVVINREITPGRITVVLVDEALGF
;
A
#
# COMPACT_ATOMS: atom_id res chain seq x y z
N MET A 1 13.79 -23.07 -18.62
CA MET A 1 12.42 -23.12 -18.08
C MET A 1 12.52 -23.13 -16.56
N ILE A 2 12.33 -21.98 -15.92
CA ILE A 2 12.23 -21.90 -14.46
C ILE A 2 10.81 -22.38 -14.13
N LYS A 3 10.67 -23.44 -13.33
CA LYS A 3 9.35 -23.87 -12.83
C LYS A 3 8.74 -22.69 -12.09
N GLU A 4 7.54 -22.26 -12.49
CA GLU A 4 6.74 -21.33 -11.69
C GLU A 4 6.68 -21.90 -10.27
N VAL A 5 7.20 -21.13 -9.31
CA VAL A 5 7.06 -21.47 -7.89
C VAL A 5 5.56 -21.37 -7.60
N GLN A 6 4.90 -22.51 -7.39
CA GLN A 6 3.54 -22.51 -6.86
C GLN A 6 3.61 -21.98 -5.43
N VAL A 7 3.28 -20.69 -5.25
CA VAL A 7 3.35 -20.00 -3.96
C VAL A 7 2.32 -20.54 -2.96
N ASP A 8 1.18 -21.04 -3.47
CA ASP A 8 0.06 -21.54 -2.68
C ASP A 8 -0.62 -22.74 -3.36
N PRO A 9 0.07 -23.90 -3.45
CA PRO A 9 -0.36 -25.03 -4.28
C PRO A 9 -1.67 -25.68 -3.81
N ASP A 10 -2.02 -25.57 -2.52
CA ASP A 10 -3.26 -26.11 -1.95
C ASP A 10 -4.32 -25.03 -1.63
N GLY A 11 -4.01 -23.76 -1.95
CA GLY A 11 -4.87 -22.60 -1.67
C GLY A 11 -5.04 -22.26 -0.18
N SER A 12 -4.28 -22.89 0.72
CA SER A 12 -4.43 -22.70 2.17
C SER A 12 -4.08 -21.28 2.61
N LEU A 13 -3.07 -20.67 2.00
CA LEU A 13 -2.66 -19.31 2.32
C LEU A 13 -3.71 -18.31 1.84
N THR A 14 -4.24 -18.50 0.62
CA THR A 14 -5.31 -17.67 0.07
C THR A 14 -6.59 -17.81 0.88
N ARG A 15 -6.95 -19.01 1.35
CA ARG A 15 -8.10 -19.18 2.26
C ARG A 15 -7.89 -18.43 3.58
N ARG A 16 -6.68 -18.49 4.15
CA ARG A 16 -6.38 -17.82 5.43
C ARG A 16 -6.32 -16.29 5.31
N TRP A 17 -5.64 -15.77 4.29
CA TRP A 17 -5.28 -14.35 4.19
C TRP A 17 -6.01 -13.57 3.09
N GLY A 18 -6.72 -14.28 2.22
CA GLY A 18 -7.55 -13.71 1.14
C GLY A 18 -9.03 -13.59 1.50
N THR A 19 -9.45 -14.10 2.67
CA THR A 19 -10.84 -14.01 3.12
C THR A 19 -11.14 -12.60 3.65
N LYS A 20 -12.17 -11.97 3.08
CA LYS A 20 -12.62 -10.63 3.49
C LYS A 20 -13.14 -10.63 4.91
N ALA A 21 -12.87 -9.55 5.63
CA ALA A 21 -13.51 -9.32 6.93
C ALA A 21 -15.03 -9.14 6.77
N ASP A 22 -15.79 -9.63 7.75
CA ASP A 22 -17.21 -9.32 7.84
C ASP A 22 -17.46 -7.85 8.20
N ASP A 23 -18.69 -7.40 8.01
CA ASP A 23 -19.07 -6.01 8.20
C ASP A 23 -18.91 -5.51 9.64
N VAL A 24 -19.13 -6.35 10.65
CA VAL A 24 -18.94 -5.97 12.07
C VAL A 24 -17.47 -5.69 12.34
N ARG A 25 -16.59 -6.59 11.85
CA ARG A 25 -15.14 -6.46 11.96
C ARG A 25 -14.64 -5.21 11.23
N VAL A 26 -15.12 -4.95 10.02
CA VAL A 26 -14.77 -3.74 9.25
C VAL A 26 -15.13 -2.48 10.02
N ARG A 27 -16.37 -2.35 10.51
CA ARG A 27 -16.81 -1.16 11.27
C ARG A 27 -16.00 -0.94 12.55
N ARG A 28 -15.66 -2.01 13.28
CA ARG A 28 -14.79 -1.92 14.47
C ARG A 28 -13.41 -1.38 14.10
N THR A 29 -12.80 -1.91 13.05
CA THR A 29 -11.48 -1.44 12.57
C THR A 29 -11.54 0.02 12.12
N MET A 30 -12.61 0.44 11.43
CA MET A 30 -12.80 1.84 11.03
C MET A 30 -12.79 2.77 12.26
N ALA A 31 -13.62 2.46 13.27
CA ALA A 31 -13.69 3.26 14.49
C ALA A 31 -12.34 3.33 15.22
N ALA A 32 -11.57 2.23 15.24
CA ALA A 32 -10.26 2.20 15.87
C ALA A 32 -9.22 3.05 15.11
N LEU A 33 -9.19 2.98 13.78
CA LEU A 33 -8.35 3.84 12.94
C LEU A 33 -8.68 5.32 13.12
N GLU A 34 -9.97 5.66 13.19
CA GLU A 34 -10.45 7.03 13.46
C GLU A 34 -10.03 7.53 14.84
N ALA A 35 -10.17 6.69 15.88
CA ALA A 35 -9.68 6.99 17.22
C ALA A 35 -8.15 7.21 17.25
N ASN A 36 -7.43 6.59 16.32
CA ASN A 36 -6.00 6.75 16.08
C ASN A 36 -5.64 7.90 15.12
N GLY A 37 -6.59 8.82 14.86
CA GLY A 37 -6.33 10.07 14.15
C GLY A 37 -6.25 9.94 12.63
N MET A 38 -6.60 8.78 12.07
CA MET A 38 -6.63 8.54 10.63
C MET A 38 -8.03 8.83 10.08
N THR A 39 -8.12 9.37 8.86
CA THR A 39 -9.39 9.45 8.14
C THR A 39 -9.69 8.09 7.52
N VAL A 40 -10.92 7.59 7.63
CA VAL A 40 -11.30 6.29 7.07
C VAL A 40 -12.49 6.45 6.13
N LEU A 41 -12.35 5.90 4.93
CA LEU A 41 -13.42 5.82 3.94
C LEU A 41 -13.62 4.34 3.58
N ARG A 42 -14.84 3.99 3.19
CA ARG A 42 -15.18 2.62 2.76
C ARG A 42 -15.74 2.63 1.34
N ALA A 43 -15.26 1.70 0.52
CA ALA A 43 -15.71 1.45 -0.83
C ALA A 43 -16.28 0.02 -0.93
N SER A 44 -17.42 -0.12 -1.61
CA SER A 44 -18.04 -1.42 -1.89
C SER A 44 -17.22 -2.28 -2.83
N ASP A 45 -16.44 -1.66 -3.71
CA ASP A 45 -15.76 -2.29 -4.83
C ASP A 45 -14.56 -1.46 -5.33
N ALA A 46 -13.75 -2.07 -6.20
CA ALA A 46 -12.59 -1.45 -6.83
C ALA A 46 -12.91 -0.16 -7.59
N ALA A 47 -14.05 -0.07 -8.29
CA ALA A 47 -14.41 1.10 -9.08
C ALA A 47 -14.72 2.31 -8.19
N THR A 48 -15.47 2.08 -7.13
CA THR A 48 -15.79 3.07 -6.09
C THR A 48 -14.52 3.50 -5.37
N ALA A 49 -13.62 2.57 -5.04
CA ALA A 49 -12.34 2.88 -4.44
C ALA A 49 -11.48 3.77 -5.35
N LYS A 50 -11.37 3.43 -6.66
CA LYS A 50 -10.64 4.26 -7.64
C LYS A 50 -11.18 5.69 -7.66
N ARG A 51 -12.50 5.86 -7.76
CA ARG A 51 -13.13 7.19 -7.78
C ARG A 51 -12.82 7.98 -6.50
N ILE A 52 -13.07 7.38 -5.33
CA ILE A 52 -12.78 8.02 -4.03
C ILE A 52 -11.32 8.49 -3.96
N VAL A 53 -10.37 7.63 -4.34
CA VAL A 53 -8.95 7.96 -4.28
C VAL A 53 -8.60 9.12 -5.19
N LEU A 54 -9.08 9.13 -6.44
CA LEU A 54 -8.78 10.20 -7.40
C LEU A 54 -9.43 11.54 -7.02
N ASP A 55 -10.59 11.51 -6.36
CA ASP A 55 -11.26 12.71 -5.86
C ASP A 55 -10.50 13.36 -4.67
N LEU A 56 -9.67 12.59 -3.96
CA LEU A 56 -8.86 13.09 -2.83
C LEU A 56 -7.55 13.76 -3.24
N ILE A 57 -7.13 13.62 -4.51
CA ILE A 57 -5.84 14.08 -5.01
C ILE A 57 -6.04 15.43 -5.72
N PRO A 58 -5.38 16.50 -5.26
CA PRO A 58 -5.40 17.77 -5.97
C PRO A 58 -4.77 17.66 -7.36
N ASP A 59 -5.36 18.37 -8.32
CA ASP A 59 -4.81 18.47 -9.68
C ASP A 59 -3.38 19.05 -9.66
N ALA A 60 -2.56 18.62 -10.61
CA ALA A 60 -1.15 18.99 -10.76
C ALA A 60 -0.24 18.65 -9.55
N SER A 61 -0.74 18.01 -8.49
CA SER A 61 0.08 17.66 -7.33
C SER A 61 1.19 16.65 -7.67
N PRO A 62 2.38 16.78 -7.06
CA PRO A 62 3.40 15.74 -7.03
C PRO A 62 2.89 14.46 -6.34
N VAL A 63 2.59 13.44 -7.13
CA VAL A 63 2.07 12.15 -6.63
C VAL A 63 3.16 11.09 -6.74
N HIS A 64 3.52 10.48 -5.61
CA HIS A 64 4.34 9.28 -5.58
C HIS A 64 3.55 8.05 -5.15
N GLN A 65 4.04 6.87 -5.50
CA GLN A 65 3.44 5.59 -5.14
C GLN A 65 4.52 4.50 -5.04
N GLY A 66 4.32 3.55 -4.11
CA GLY A 66 5.32 2.55 -3.72
C GLY A 66 5.27 1.21 -4.47
N ALA A 67 4.94 1.19 -5.77
CA ALA A 67 4.71 0.00 -6.58
C ALA A 67 3.65 -0.96 -5.99
N SER A 68 2.53 -0.39 -5.54
CA SER A 68 1.47 -1.15 -4.87
C SER A 68 0.64 -1.97 -5.85
N GLN A 69 0.63 -3.30 -5.68
CA GLN A 69 -0.24 -4.19 -6.46
C GLN A 69 -1.73 -3.86 -6.31
N THR A 70 -2.17 -3.40 -5.14
CA THR A 70 -3.55 -2.91 -4.95
C THR A 70 -3.87 -1.77 -5.91
N LEU A 71 -2.98 -0.78 -6.04
CA LEU A 71 -3.19 0.38 -6.92
C LEU A 71 -3.14 -0.01 -8.40
N ASP A 72 -2.28 -0.97 -8.76
CA ASP A 72 -2.17 -1.51 -10.12
C ASP A 72 -3.46 -2.24 -10.53
N VAL A 73 -3.97 -3.15 -9.67
CA VAL A 73 -5.23 -3.89 -9.91
C VAL A 73 -6.42 -2.94 -10.06
N LEU A 74 -6.46 -1.87 -9.29
CA LEU A 74 -7.52 -0.86 -9.37
C LEU A 74 -7.35 0.12 -10.55
N GLY A 75 -6.27 0.04 -11.31
CA GLY A 75 -5.97 0.97 -12.40
C GLY A 75 -5.72 2.40 -11.93
N ILE A 76 -5.42 2.62 -10.64
CA ILE A 76 -5.06 3.92 -10.08
C ILE A 76 -3.67 4.32 -10.56
N THR A 77 -2.70 3.39 -10.53
CA THR A 77 -1.34 3.65 -11.03
C THR A 77 -1.35 4.15 -12.47
N HIS A 78 -2.14 3.50 -13.33
CA HIS A 78 -2.28 3.92 -14.72
C HIS A 78 -2.83 5.34 -14.83
N GLU A 79 -3.89 5.66 -14.09
CA GLU A 79 -4.48 6.99 -14.07
C GLU A 79 -3.47 8.07 -13.65
N ILE A 80 -2.75 7.84 -12.55
CA ILE A 80 -1.76 8.79 -12.04
C ILE A 80 -0.66 9.06 -13.08
N GLU A 81 -0.19 8.02 -13.75
CA GLU A 81 0.98 8.11 -14.63
C GLU A 81 0.67 8.50 -16.08
N LYS A 82 -0.58 8.33 -16.53
CA LYS A 82 -0.93 8.46 -17.96
C LYS A 82 -1.97 9.53 -18.27
N SER A 83 -2.78 9.96 -17.31
CA SER A 83 -3.84 10.95 -17.56
C SER A 83 -3.32 12.36 -17.87
N GLY A 84 -2.11 12.70 -17.42
CA GLY A 84 -1.58 14.07 -17.47
C GLY A 84 -2.16 15.01 -16.42
N ARG A 85 -3.09 14.54 -15.57
CA ARG A 85 -3.73 15.35 -14.51
C ARG A 85 -2.81 15.62 -13.32
N TYR A 86 -1.78 14.79 -13.12
CA TYR A 86 -0.90 14.82 -11.94
C TYR A 86 0.57 14.89 -12.32
N ALA A 87 1.39 15.46 -11.43
CA ALA A 87 2.85 15.40 -11.56
C ALA A 87 3.36 14.06 -11.00
N ALA A 88 3.24 13.00 -11.80
CA ALA A 88 3.62 11.64 -11.39
C ALA A 88 5.13 11.51 -11.15
N LEU A 89 5.51 11.25 -9.90
CA LEU A 89 6.92 11.21 -9.50
C LEU A 89 7.61 9.89 -9.85
N ARG A 90 6.88 8.77 -9.89
CA ARG A 90 7.52 7.46 -10.18
C ARG A 90 8.13 7.42 -11.60
N PRO A 91 7.41 7.79 -12.68
CA PRO A 91 8.02 7.82 -14.02
C PRO A 91 9.22 8.75 -14.11
N ARG A 92 9.15 9.93 -13.47
CA ARG A 92 10.29 10.87 -13.38
C ARG A 92 11.49 10.23 -12.68
N ILE A 93 11.29 9.63 -11.50
CA ILE A 93 12.37 8.98 -10.74
C ILE A 93 12.97 7.80 -11.53
N TRP A 94 12.19 7.13 -12.37
CA TRP A 94 12.66 6.02 -13.20
C TRP A 94 13.46 6.47 -14.43
N SER A 95 13.21 7.67 -14.95
CA SER A 95 13.99 8.22 -16.07
C SER A 95 15.31 8.88 -15.65
N MET A 96 15.51 9.11 -14.34
CA MET A 96 16.71 9.75 -13.80
C MET A 96 17.90 8.81 -13.68
N ASP A 97 19.10 9.35 -13.86
CA ASP A 97 20.36 8.63 -13.77
C ASP A 97 20.75 8.35 -12.32
N ARG A 98 21.03 7.07 -12.02
CA ARG A 98 21.29 6.62 -10.63
C ARG A 98 22.66 7.03 -10.10
N GLU A 99 23.63 7.33 -10.97
CA GLU A 99 24.99 7.69 -10.56
C GLU A 99 25.10 9.19 -10.30
N THR A 100 24.54 9.99 -11.20
CA THR A 100 24.66 11.46 -11.20
C THR A 100 23.53 12.15 -10.46
N GLU A 101 22.32 11.58 -10.44
CA GLU A 101 21.13 12.22 -9.86
C GLU A 101 20.64 11.54 -8.57
N ALA A 102 21.46 10.66 -7.96
CA ALA A 102 21.10 9.88 -6.78
C ALA A 102 20.52 10.73 -5.62
N ASN A 103 21.06 11.93 -5.42
CA ASN A 103 20.58 12.84 -4.38
C ASN A 103 19.19 13.40 -4.68
N GLU A 104 18.94 13.80 -5.92
CA GLU A 104 17.65 14.34 -6.34
C GLU A 104 16.58 13.24 -6.32
N ILE A 105 16.92 12.02 -6.74
CA ILE A 105 16.07 10.84 -6.61
C ILE A 105 15.61 10.65 -5.15
N ARG A 106 16.55 10.73 -4.19
CA ARG A 106 16.21 10.60 -2.76
C ARG A 106 15.29 11.72 -2.30
N ARG A 107 15.56 12.97 -2.70
CA ARG A 107 14.76 14.14 -2.29
C ARG A 107 13.33 14.06 -2.83
N VAL A 108 13.18 13.86 -4.13
CA VAL A 108 11.88 13.80 -4.81
C VAL A 108 11.05 12.61 -4.31
N GLY A 109 11.68 11.46 -4.04
CA GLY A 109 10.98 10.29 -3.49
C GLY A 109 10.62 10.41 -2.01
N ALA A 110 11.35 11.20 -1.22
CA ALA A 110 11.19 11.24 0.23
C ALA A 110 10.01 12.10 0.71
N ALA A 111 9.68 13.18 0.01
CA ALA A 111 8.68 14.15 0.47
C ALA A 111 7.73 14.59 -0.66
N PRO A 112 6.90 13.68 -1.19
CA PRO A 112 5.87 14.04 -2.16
C PRO A 112 4.71 14.79 -1.49
N ASP A 113 3.95 15.58 -2.25
CA ASP A 113 2.72 16.20 -1.75
C ASP A 113 1.67 15.12 -1.41
N VAL A 114 1.55 14.12 -2.29
CA VAL A 114 0.68 12.97 -2.09
C VAL A 114 1.45 11.66 -2.26
N MET A 115 1.38 10.79 -1.25
CA MET A 115 1.86 9.42 -1.31
C MET A 115 0.68 8.45 -1.36
N LEU A 116 0.62 7.65 -2.43
CA LEU A 116 -0.35 6.56 -2.55
C LEU A 116 0.30 5.22 -2.22
N GLY A 117 -0.49 4.31 -1.66
CA GLY A 117 -0.11 2.91 -1.62
C GLY A 117 -1.10 2.02 -0.91
N SER A 118 -0.58 0.95 -0.34
CA SER A 118 -1.32 -0.02 0.48
C SER A 118 -0.44 -0.39 1.68
N VAL A 119 -1.05 -1.06 2.64
CA VAL A 119 -0.36 -1.73 3.74
C VAL A 119 -0.51 -3.25 3.61
N HIS A 120 0.29 -3.97 4.40
CA HIS A 120 0.29 -5.43 4.44
C HIS A 120 -0.65 -5.95 5.53
N ALA A 121 -0.95 -5.15 6.56
CA ALA A 121 -1.98 -5.52 7.52
C ALA A 121 -2.57 -4.27 8.18
N VAL A 122 -3.82 -4.39 8.63
CA VAL A 122 -4.50 -3.41 9.47
C VAL A 122 -5.02 -4.15 10.69
N THR A 123 -4.60 -3.78 11.89
CA THR A 123 -5.12 -4.43 13.10
C THR A 123 -6.53 -3.94 13.39
N GLU A 124 -7.33 -4.77 14.05
CA GLU A 124 -8.65 -4.38 14.57
C GLU A 124 -8.58 -3.26 15.62
N THR A 125 -7.41 -3.06 16.21
CA THR A 125 -7.09 -1.95 17.12
C THR A 125 -6.62 -0.68 16.41
N GLY A 126 -6.62 -0.65 15.07
CA GLY A 126 -6.37 0.54 14.27
C GLY A 126 -4.89 0.87 14.03
N SER A 127 -4.02 -0.14 13.99
CA SER A 127 -2.60 0.01 13.59
C SER A 127 -2.38 -0.47 12.16
N LEU A 128 -1.52 0.22 11.42
CA LEU A 128 -1.15 -0.12 10.04
C LEU A 128 0.25 -0.74 9.99
N LEU A 129 0.42 -1.83 9.26
CA LEU A 129 1.73 -2.48 9.09
C LEU A 129 2.16 -2.49 7.63
N ALA A 130 3.34 -1.95 7.35
CA ALA A 130 3.94 -1.99 6.01
C ALA A 130 5.36 -2.55 6.05
N ALA A 131 5.62 -3.54 5.20
CA ALA A 131 6.93 -4.11 4.96
C ALA A 131 7.58 -3.54 3.69
N SER A 132 8.91 -3.53 3.64
CA SER A 132 9.67 -3.10 2.48
C SER A 132 11.05 -3.74 2.39
N MET A 133 11.51 -3.98 1.16
CA MET A 133 12.89 -4.34 0.87
C MET A 133 13.81 -3.10 0.93
N SER A 134 13.49 -2.05 0.16
CA SER A 134 14.29 -0.84 0.06
C SER A 134 14.00 0.14 1.21
N GLY A 135 12.74 0.23 1.63
CA GLY A 135 12.23 1.26 2.54
C GLY A 135 11.73 2.53 1.86
N SER A 136 11.76 2.61 0.53
CA SER A 136 11.49 3.86 -0.20
C SER A 136 10.11 4.45 0.04
N GLN A 137 9.09 3.61 0.27
CA GLN A 137 7.74 4.06 0.59
C GLN A 137 7.53 4.38 2.07
N LEU A 138 8.38 3.86 2.97
CA LEU A 138 8.15 3.95 4.41
C LEU A 138 8.39 5.36 4.94
N GLY A 139 9.44 6.05 4.45
CA GLY A 139 9.71 7.45 4.83
C GLY A 139 8.53 8.39 4.54
N PRO A 140 8.02 8.42 3.29
CA PRO A 140 6.83 9.18 2.93
C PRO A 140 5.59 8.84 3.78
N TYR A 141 5.35 7.56 4.08
CA TYR A 141 4.24 7.15 4.95
C TYR A 141 4.38 7.75 6.36
N VAL A 142 5.56 7.64 6.97
CA VAL A 142 5.77 8.02 8.37
C VAL A 142 5.78 9.53 8.56
N SER A 143 6.51 10.26 7.72
CA SER A 143 6.67 11.72 7.91
C SER A 143 6.76 12.52 6.62
N GLY A 144 7.33 11.94 5.55
CA GLY A 144 7.77 12.73 4.41
C GLY A 144 6.64 13.32 3.56
N ALA A 145 5.55 12.57 3.36
CA ALA A 145 4.47 13.03 2.50
C ALA A 145 3.52 14.02 3.20
N GLY A 146 3.08 15.05 2.46
CA GLY A 146 2.07 16.00 2.92
C GLY A 146 0.71 15.35 3.17
N ARG A 147 0.32 14.41 2.30
CA ARG A 147 -0.84 13.53 2.45
C ARG A 147 -0.48 12.09 2.09
N VAL A 148 -1.03 11.13 2.83
CA VAL A 148 -0.89 9.69 2.57
C VAL A 148 -2.27 9.10 2.35
N ILE A 149 -2.47 8.41 1.22
CA ILE A 149 -3.73 7.72 0.91
C ILE A 149 -3.42 6.24 0.72
N LEU A 150 -3.99 5.41 1.59
CA LEU A 150 -3.75 3.97 1.63
C LEU A 150 -5.01 3.23 1.22
N VAL A 151 -4.94 2.49 0.11
CA VAL A 151 -6.03 1.66 -0.38
C VAL A 151 -5.82 0.24 0.11
N VAL A 152 -6.79 -0.30 0.82
CA VAL A 152 -6.62 -1.54 1.58
C VAL A 152 -7.86 -2.41 1.43
N GLY A 153 -7.71 -3.60 0.86
CA GLY A 153 -8.80 -4.57 0.87
C GLY A 153 -9.07 -5.09 2.29
N THR A 154 -10.34 -5.39 2.61
CA THR A 154 -10.74 -5.81 3.96
C THR A 154 -10.20 -7.18 4.37
N GLN A 155 -9.67 -7.96 3.43
CA GLN A 155 -8.94 -9.20 3.73
C GLN A 155 -7.59 -8.95 4.44
N LYS A 156 -7.10 -7.70 4.45
CA LYS A 156 -5.88 -7.33 5.17
C LYS A 156 -6.13 -6.98 6.64
N ILE A 157 -7.38 -7.03 7.11
CA ILE A 157 -7.70 -6.82 8.53
C ILE A 157 -7.29 -8.07 9.33
N VAL A 158 -6.47 -7.84 10.35
CA VAL A 158 -5.92 -8.86 11.26
C VAL A 158 -6.27 -8.50 12.70
N ARG A 159 -6.26 -9.48 13.60
CA ARG A 159 -6.58 -9.31 15.02
C ARG A 159 -5.63 -8.34 15.70
N ASP A 160 -4.32 -8.51 15.49
CA ASP A 160 -3.27 -7.80 16.21
C ASP A 160 -1.97 -7.70 15.40
N ILE A 161 -0.93 -7.11 16.01
CA ILE A 161 0.39 -6.92 15.41
C ILE A 161 1.06 -8.27 15.09
N GLU A 162 0.91 -9.27 15.96
CA GLU A 162 1.53 -10.59 15.77
C GLU A 162 0.96 -11.29 14.53
N GLU A 163 -0.37 -11.30 14.39
CA GLU A 163 -1.04 -11.83 13.21
C GLU A 163 -0.68 -11.03 11.94
N GLY A 164 -0.51 -9.71 12.06
CA GLY A 164 -0.02 -8.87 10.96
C GLY A 164 1.40 -9.22 10.51
N LEU A 165 2.31 -9.49 11.45
CA LEU A 165 3.68 -9.94 11.14
C LEU A 165 3.69 -11.35 10.52
N LEU A 166 2.80 -12.25 10.97
CA LEU A 166 2.61 -13.55 10.34
C LEU A 166 2.11 -13.38 8.90
N ARG A 167 1.11 -12.54 8.66
CA ARG A 167 0.59 -12.25 7.31
C ARG A 167 1.69 -11.72 6.38
N ILE A 168 2.53 -10.80 6.87
CA ILE A 168 3.66 -10.26 6.11
C ILE A 168 4.61 -11.38 5.65
N ASN A 169 5.03 -12.25 6.56
CA ASN A 169 6.09 -13.23 6.28
C ASN A 169 5.57 -14.49 5.57
N GLU A 170 4.38 -14.97 5.95
CA GLU A 170 3.82 -16.23 5.44
C GLU A 170 3.09 -16.06 4.10
N TYR A 171 2.58 -14.87 3.82
CA TYR A 171 1.74 -14.62 2.63
C TYR A 171 2.30 -13.52 1.73
N ALA A 172 2.33 -12.29 2.21
CA ALA A 172 2.63 -11.13 1.37
C ALA A 172 4.05 -11.21 0.80
N TYR A 173 5.03 -11.59 1.62
CA TYR A 173 6.42 -11.76 1.17
C TYR A 173 6.55 -12.82 0.08
N ARG A 174 5.91 -13.98 0.22
CA ARG A 174 6.03 -15.07 -0.76
C ARG A 174 5.47 -14.68 -2.13
N LEU A 175 4.34 -13.97 -2.13
CA LEU A 175 3.72 -13.45 -3.34
C LEU A 175 4.57 -12.32 -3.95
N GLU A 176 5.11 -11.42 -3.12
CA GLU A 176 5.98 -10.35 -3.59
C GLU A 176 7.29 -10.87 -4.17
N ASP A 177 7.89 -11.89 -3.56
CA ASP A 177 9.15 -12.48 -4.01
C ASP A 177 8.99 -13.20 -5.35
N ALA A 178 7.90 -13.96 -5.53
CA ALA A 178 7.55 -14.55 -6.82
C ALA A 178 7.30 -13.47 -7.88
N ARG A 179 6.57 -12.40 -7.52
CA ARG A 179 6.31 -11.27 -8.42
C ARG A 179 7.59 -10.54 -8.80
N ALA A 180 8.45 -10.22 -7.84
CA ALA A 180 9.71 -9.51 -8.07
C ALA A 180 10.65 -10.33 -8.95
N GLN A 181 10.72 -11.65 -8.73
CA GLN A 181 11.51 -12.54 -9.57
C GLN A 181 10.98 -12.57 -11.01
N ALA A 182 9.67 -12.60 -11.20
CA ALA A 182 9.04 -12.61 -12.53
C ALA A 182 9.16 -11.25 -13.25
N ALA A 183 8.95 -10.14 -12.55
CA ALA A 183 8.91 -8.80 -13.14
C ALA A 183 10.31 -8.20 -13.34
N TYR A 184 11.25 -8.48 -12.44
CA TYR A 184 12.53 -7.78 -12.34
C TYR A 184 13.75 -8.71 -12.32
N GLY A 185 13.54 -10.03 -12.25
CA GLY A 185 14.64 -10.99 -12.16
C GLY A 185 15.38 -11.00 -10.81
N ILE A 186 14.88 -10.28 -9.81
CA ILE A 186 15.49 -10.17 -8.47
C ILE A 186 14.55 -10.73 -7.39
N ARG A 187 15.14 -11.24 -6.30
CA ARG A 187 14.39 -11.67 -5.12
C ARG A 187 13.92 -10.46 -4.31
N SER A 188 12.81 -10.62 -3.61
CA SER A 188 12.32 -9.65 -2.62
C SER A 188 12.88 -9.96 -1.22
N ALA A 189 12.63 -9.07 -0.27
CA ALA A 189 12.94 -9.30 1.14
C ALA A 189 12.11 -8.40 2.07
N VAL A 190 11.84 -8.89 3.29
CA VAL A 190 11.23 -8.13 4.39
C VAL A 190 12.35 -7.50 5.23
N ASN A 191 13.01 -6.48 4.70
CA ASN A 191 14.17 -5.87 5.37
C ASN A 191 13.77 -4.83 6.43
N LYS A 192 12.63 -4.17 6.23
CA LYS A 192 12.14 -3.09 7.08
C LYS A 192 10.64 -3.27 7.26
N ILE A 193 10.17 -3.12 8.49
CA ILE A 193 8.75 -3.10 8.83
C ILE A 193 8.49 -1.85 9.63
N VAL A 194 7.40 -1.15 9.31
CA VAL A 194 6.90 -0.05 10.13
C VAL A 194 5.51 -0.39 10.64
N VAL A 195 5.25 0.03 11.88
CA VAL A 195 3.92 0.04 12.48
C VAL A 195 3.53 1.50 12.70
N ILE A 196 2.42 1.92 12.08
CA ILE A 196 1.82 3.23 12.30
C ILE A 196 0.63 3.03 13.24
N ASN A 197 0.81 3.38 14.50
CA ASN A 197 -0.24 3.24 15.53
C ASN A 197 -1.20 4.43 15.55
N ARG A 198 -0.72 5.62 15.21
CA ARG A 198 -1.49 6.87 15.30
C ARG A 198 -0.94 7.90 14.32
N GLU A 199 -1.81 8.73 13.77
CA GLU A 199 -1.45 9.98 13.09
C GLU A 199 -1.83 11.17 13.99
N ILE A 200 -0.91 12.11 14.16
CA ILE A 200 -1.10 13.28 15.02
C ILE A 200 -1.53 14.51 14.23
N THR A 201 -1.28 14.52 12.92
CA THR A 201 -1.62 15.59 11.98
C THR A 201 -2.98 15.27 11.37
N PRO A 202 -4.05 16.00 11.75
CA PRO A 202 -5.40 15.71 11.27
C PRO A 202 -5.48 15.73 9.74
N GLY A 203 -6.10 14.71 9.15
CA GLY A 203 -6.32 14.62 7.71
C GLY A 203 -5.08 14.25 6.87
N ARG A 204 -3.93 13.98 7.50
CA ARG A 204 -2.71 13.57 6.79
C ARG A 204 -2.83 12.16 6.22
N ILE A 205 -3.23 11.18 7.03
CA ILE A 205 -3.41 9.78 6.59
C ILE A 205 -4.89 9.50 6.35
N THR A 206 -5.22 9.06 5.13
CA THR A 206 -6.54 8.53 4.75
C THR A 206 -6.42 7.05 4.38
N VAL A 207 -7.22 6.20 5.01
CA VAL A 207 -7.35 4.78 4.70
C VAL A 207 -8.66 4.55 3.95
N VAL A 208 -8.58 4.04 2.73
CA VAL A 208 -9.73 3.62 1.93
C VAL A 208 -9.85 2.11 2.03
N LEU A 209 -10.74 1.62 2.89
CA LEU A 209 -11.08 0.20 3.02
C LEU A 209 -11.98 -0.22 1.86
N VAL A 210 -11.64 -1.33 1.20
CA VAL A 210 -12.41 -1.84 0.06
C VAL A 210 -12.97 -3.23 0.38
N ASP A 211 -14.26 -3.44 0.17
CA ASP A 211 -14.95 -4.72 0.43
C ASP A 211 -14.63 -5.81 -0.61
N GLU A 212 -13.38 -5.85 -1.07
CA GLU A 212 -12.81 -6.80 -2.02
C GLU A 212 -11.44 -7.29 -1.54
N ALA A 213 -11.05 -8.50 -1.97
CA ALA A 213 -9.72 -9.02 -1.72
C ALA A 213 -8.73 -8.43 -2.73
N LEU A 214 -8.01 -7.38 -2.32
CA LEU A 214 -7.11 -6.62 -3.19
C LEU A 214 -5.63 -6.75 -2.80
N GLY A 215 -4.80 -7.10 -3.78
CA GLY A 215 -3.37 -7.30 -3.60
C GLY A 215 -3.07 -8.32 -2.50
N PHE A 216 -1.84 -8.28 -2.00
CA PHE A 216 -1.38 -9.11 -0.89
C PHE A 216 -0.69 -8.29 0.19
#